data_AF-A0A0B0VLE2-F1
#
_entry.id   AF-A0A0B0VLE2-F1
#
_cell.length_a   1.000
_cell.length_b   1.000
_cell.length_c   1.000
_cell.angle_alpha   90.00
_cell.angle_beta   90.00
_cell.angle_gamma   90.00
#
_symmetry.space_group_name_H-M   'P 1'
#
loop_
_entity.id
_entity.type
_entity.pdbx_description
1 polymer ?
#
loop_
_entity_poly.entity_id
_entity_poly.type
_entity_poly.pdbx_seq_one_letter_code
_entity_poly.pdbx_strand_id
1 'polypeptide(L)'
;METFPAPDDIRGKTADILSALSVDNIPERYGFTAELASLKNCISEDEYCNMEFYETGCAFLKALLRTRLRLKKTDPAHPLLPVISSSVEELRTQLKENEAYVRLLIGMDAVSRRVGVMNVSLLGLTAVMILIIGGTVLAHVWF
;
A
#
# COMPACT_ATOMS: atom_id res chain seq x y z
N MET A 1 0.95 19.37 6.84
CA MET A 1 0.77 18.03 7.44
C MET A 1 0.90 17.06 6.28
N GLU A 2 1.96 16.25 6.23
CA GLU A 2 2.09 15.24 5.17
C GLU A 2 0.93 14.25 5.35
N THR A 3 0.01 14.23 4.39
CA THR A 3 -1.04 13.22 4.31
C THR A 3 -0.41 11.96 3.75
N PHE A 4 -0.15 11.00 4.63
CA PHE A 4 0.32 9.68 4.24
C PHE A 4 -0.81 8.91 3.55
N PRO A 5 -0.51 8.07 2.55
CA PRO A 5 -1.53 7.24 1.92
C PRO A 5 -2.13 6.29 2.96
N ALA A 6 -3.41 6.51 3.27
CA ALA A 6 -4.16 5.69 4.20
C ALA A 6 -4.75 4.47 3.46
N PRO A 7 -4.57 3.25 3.99
CA PRO A 7 -5.22 2.06 3.44
C PRO A 7 -6.72 2.22 3.21
N ASP A 8 -7.42 2.89 4.13
CA ASP A 8 -8.86 3.14 4.03
C ASP A 8 -9.22 4.03 2.83
N ASP A 9 -8.38 5.02 2.51
CA ASP A 9 -8.59 5.86 1.33
C ASP A 9 -8.38 5.07 0.03
N ILE A 10 -7.38 4.18 0.01
CA ILE A 10 -7.12 3.28 -1.13
C ILE A 10 -8.31 2.34 -1.33
N ARG A 11 -8.82 1.74 -0.24
CA ARG A 11 -9.99 0.86 -0.26
C ARG A 11 -11.23 1.60 -0.75
N GLY A 12 -11.52 2.77 -0.19
CA GLY A 12 -12.69 3.57 -0.56
C GLY A 12 -12.69 3.96 -2.03
N LYS A 13 -11.58 4.53 -2.51
CA LYS A 13 -11.44 4.91 -3.93
C LYS A 13 -11.49 3.68 -4.86
N THR A 14 -10.97 2.54 -4.43
CA THR A 14 -11.07 1.30 -5.21
C THR A 14 -12.52 0.79 -5.26
N ALA A 15 -13.26 0.89 -4.15
CA ALA A 15 -14.68 0.54 -4.12
C ALA A 15 -15.51 1.41 -5.08
N ASP A 16 -15.22 2.70 -5.18
CA ASP A 16 -15.88 3.61 -6.12
C ASP A 16 -15.65 3.17 -7.58
N ILE A 17 -14.41 2.79 -7.93
CA ILE A 17 -14.08 2.24 -9.26
C ILE A 17 -14.90 0.97 -9.55
N LEU A 18 -14.94 0.04 -8.59
CA LEU A 18 -15.67 -1.21 -8.74
C LEU A 18 -17.18 -0.98 -8.88
N SER A 19 -17.73 -0.02 -8.13
CA SER A 19 -19.14 0.37 -8.20
C SER A 19 -19.49 0.92 -9.59
N ALA A 20 -18.69 1.86 -10.11
CA ALA A 20 -18.88 2.44 -11.45
C ALA A 20 -18.85 1.38 -12.57
N LEU A 21 -18.03 0.35 -12.42
CA LEU A 21 -17.88 -0.74 -13.38
C LEU A 21 -18.89 -1.89 -13.20
N SER A 22 -19.61 -1.93 -12.09
CA SER A 22 -20.64 -2.96 -11.82
C SER A 22 -22.01 -2.62 -12.43
N VAL A 23 -22.18 -1.40 -12.95
CA VAL A 23 -23.40 -0.96 -13.61
C VAL A 23 -23.57 -1.70 -14.95
N ASP A 24 -24.81 -1.86 -15.42
CA ASP A 24 -25.16 -2.38 -16.76
C ASP A 24 -24.59 -3.75 -17.14
N ASN A 25 -24.30 -4.62 -16.16
CA ASN A 25 -23.72 -5.95 -16.39
C ASN A 25 -22.45 -5.92 -17.27
N ILE A 26 -21.68 -4.82 -17.18
CA ILE A 26 -20.42 -4.66 -17.89
C ILE A 26 -19.45 -5.82 -17.58
N PRO A 27 -19.26 -6.24 -16.32
CA PRO A 27 -18.29 -7.29 -16.00
C PRO A 27 -18.59 -8.62 -16.70
N GLU A 28 -19.88 -9.01 -16.75
CA GLU A 28 -20.35 -10.23 -17.43
C GLU A 28 -20.19 -10.09 -18.93
N ARG A 29 -20.58 -8.93 -19.49
CA ARG A 29 -20.54 -8.68 -20.92
C ARG A 29 -19.12 -8.67 -21.48
N TYR A 30 -18.15 -8.19 -20.69
CA TYR A 30 -16.78 -8.05 -21.13
C TYR A 30 -15.82 -9.12 -20.56
N GLY A 31 -16.27 -9.92 -19.60
CA GLY A 31 -15.59 -11.11 -19.11
C GLY A 31 -14.51 -10.83 -18.07
N PHE A 32 -14.78 -9.95 -17.12
CA PHE A 32 -13.86 -9.63 -16.01
C PHE A 32 -14.50 -9.71 -14.62
N THR A 33 -15.64 -10.42 -14.51
CA THR A 33 -16.37 -10.61 -13.24
C THR A 33 -15.52 -11.25 -12.15
N ALA A 34 -14.65 -12.20 -12.51
CA ALA A 34 -13.81 -12.91 -11.54
C ALA A 34 -12.76 -11.97 -10.93
N GLU A 35 -12.07 -11.19 -11.76
CA GLU A 35 -11.07 -10.21 -11.32
C GLU A 35 -11.72 -9.09 -10.50
N LEU A 36 -12.92 -8.64 -10.90
CA LEU A 36 -13.71 -7.67 -10.14
C LEU A 36 -14.06 -8.20 -8.75
N ALA A 37 -14.59 -9.43 -8.67
CA ALA A 37 -14.97 -10.05 -7.41
C ALA A 37 -13.75 -10.29 -6.50
N SER A 38 -12.63 -10.73 -7.06
CA SER A 38 -11.38 -10.93 -6.33
C SER A 38 -10.87 -9.62 -5.70
N LEU A 39 -10.82 -8.53 -6.48
CA LEU A 39 -10.41 -7.24 -5.95
C LEU A 39 -11.42 -6.70 -4.93
N LYS A 40 -12.73 -6.90 -5.17
CA LYS A 40 -13.79 -6.52 -4.22
C LYS A 40 -13.62 -7.22 -2.87
N ASN A 41 -13.34 -8.52 -2.89
CA ASN A 41 -13.12 -9.28 -1.66
C ASN A 41 -11.87 -8.79 -0.92
N CYS A 42 -10.76 -8.61 -1.63
CA CYS A 42 -9.51 -8.08 -1.06
C CYS A 42 -9.71 -6.74 -0.34
N ILE A 43 -10.41 -5.78 -0.95
CA ILE A 43 -10.66 -4.48 -0.28
C ILE A 43 -11.73 -4.54 0.82
N SER A 44 -12.45 -5.65 0.95
CA SER A 44 -13.50 -5.84 1.96
C SER A 44 -13.00 -6.57 3.20
N GLU A 45 -11.76 -7.09 3.18
CA GLU A 45 -11.18 -7.78 4.35
C GLU A 45 -10.95 -6.82 5.52
N ASP A 46 -11.00 -7.36 6.74
CA ASP A 46 -10.82 -6.59 7.96
C ASP A 46 -9.39 -6.03 8.05
N GLU A 47 -8.40 -6.82 7.62
CA GLU A 47 -6.99 -6.42 7.58
C GLU A 47 -6.55 -6.11 6.14
N TYR A 48 -5.94 -4.94 5.94
CA TYR A 48 -5.48 -4.53 4.62
C TYR A 48 -4.14 -5.20 4.25
N CYS A 49 -4.18 -6.15 3.32
CA CYS A 49 -2.98 -6.79 2.76
C CYS A 49 -2.49 -6.06 1.49
N ASN A 50 -1.38 -5.33 1.62
CA ASN A 50 -0.81 -4.56 0.50
C ASN A 50 -0.36 -5.42 -0.70
N MET A 51 0.14 -6.65 -0.45
CA MET A 51 0.61 -7.57 -1.48
C MET A 51 -0.58 -8.15 -2.24
N GLU A 52 -1.62 -8.57 -1.53
CA GLU A 52 -2.83 -9.11 -2.14
C GLU A 52 -3.58 -8.03 -2.93
N PHE A 53 -3.64 -6.79 -2.42
CA PHE A 53 -4.18 -5.66 -3.16
C PHE A 53 -3.40 -5.42 -4.46
N TYR A 54 -2.07 -5.49 -4.42
CA TYR A 54 -1.24 -5.33 -5.60
C TYR A 54 -1.50 -6.44 -6.63
N GLU A 55 -1.58 -7.70 -6.21
CA GLU A 55 -1.82 -8.85 -7.09
C GLU A 55 -3.21 -8.79 -7.74
N THR A 56 -4.25 -8.68 -6.93
CA THR A 56 -5.65 -8.63 -7.39
C THR A 56 -5.91 -7.37 -8.21
N GLY A 57 -5.38 -6.22 -7.79
CA GLY A 57 -5.47 -4.95 -8.50
C GLY A 57 -4.76 -4.99 -9.86
N CYS A 58 -3.58 -5.61 -9.96
CA CYS A 58 -2.88 -5.79 -11.24
C CYS A 58 -3.63 -6.74 -12.18
N ALA A 59 -4.21 -7.82 -11.66
CA ALA A 59 -5.03 -8.74 -12.45
C ALA A 59 -6.26 -8.01 -13.03
N PHE A 60 -6.96 -7.23 -12.21
CA PHE A 60 -8.10 -6.43 -12.64
C PHE A 60 -7.70 -5.35 -13.66
N LEU A 61 -6.59 -4.62 -13.43
CA LEU A 61 -6.06 -3.64 -14.37
C LEU A 61 -5.77 -4.26 -15.74
N LYS A 62 -5.18 -5.46 -15.77
CA LYS A 62 -4.90 -6.19 -17.00
C LYS A 62 -6.20 -6.55 -17.75
N ALA A 63 -7.24 -6.96 -17.03
CA ALA A 63 -8.55 -7.25 -17.62
C ALA A 63 -9.21 -5.99 -18.21
N LEU A 64 -9.14 -4.85 -17.51
CA LEU A 64 -9.64 -3.57 -18.00
C LEU A 64 -8.88 -3.09 -19.24
N LEU A 65 -7.55 -3.19 -19.25
CA LEU A 65 -6.72 -2.84 -20.41
C LEU A 65 -7.05 -3.68 -21.64
N ARG A 66 -7.25 -4.99 -21.46
CA ARG A 66 -7.67 -5.90 -22.52
C ARG A 66 -9.04 -5.51 -23.06
N THR A 67 -9.98 -5.20 -22.18
CA THR A 67 -11.33 -4.76 -22.55
C THR A 67 -11.31 -3.44 -23.32
N ARG A 68 -10.56 -2.45 -22.80
CA ARG A 68 -10.35 -1.15 -23.46
C ARG A 68 -9.78 -1.30 -24.86
N LEU A 69 -8.78 -2.17 -25.02
CA LEU A 69 -8.16 -2.43 -26.32
C LEU A 69 -9.14 -3.11 -27.29
N ARG A 70 -9.93 -4.08 -26.81
CA ARG A 70 -10.96 -4.74 -27.61
C ARG A 70 -12.00 -3.73 -28.11
N LEU A 71 -12.53 -2.93 -27.19
CA LEU A 71 -13.52 -1.88 -27.51
C LEU A 71 -12.97 -0.87 -28.51
N LYS A 72 -11.77 -0.32 -28.30
CA LYS A 72 -11.14 0.61 -29.26
C LYS A 72 -11.00 0.03 -30.67
N LYS A 73 -10.82 -1.29 -30.79
CA LYS A 73 -10.70 -1.95 -32.09
C LYS A 73 -12.06 -2.20 -32.75
N THR A 74 -13.08 -2.58 -31.98
CA THR A 74 -14.39 -2.95 -32.52
C THR A 74 -15.32 -1.76 -32.71
N ASP A 75 -15.31 -0.83 -31.76
CA ASP A 75 -16.15 0.36 -31.76
C ASP A 75 -15.46 1.49 -30.94
N PRO A 76 -14.68 2.36 -31.60
CA PRO A 76 -13.99 3.47 -30.95
C PRO A 76 -14.91 4.49 -30.30
N ALA A 77 -16.17 4.59 -30.74
CA ALA A 77 -17.16 5.53 -30.23
C ALA A 77 -18.04 4.92 -29.12
N HIS A 78 -17.70 3.72 -28.64
CA HIS A 78 -18.49 3.00 -27.66
C HIS A 78 -18.67 3.81 -26.37
N PRO A 79 -19.91 3.97 -25.85
CA PRO A 79 -20.22 4.84 -24.71
C PRO A 79 -19.56 4.43 -23.38
N LEU A 80 -19.18 3.15 -23.25
CA LEU A 80 -18.46 2.63 -22.07
C LEU A 80 -16.95 2.89 -22.12
N LEU A 81 -16.39 3.28 -23.26
CA LEU A 81 -14.95 3.45 -23.42
C LEU A 81 -14.38 4.56 -22.50
N PRO A 82 -15.06 5.71 -22.29
CA PRO A 82 -14.65 6.71 -21.31
C PRO A 82 -14.61 6.17 -19.89
N VAL A 83 -15.64 5.44 -19.45
CA VAL A 83 -15.73 4.86 -18.09
C VAL A 83 -14.58 3.90 -17.85
N ILE A 84 -14.38 2.92 -18.75
CA ILE A 84 -13.27 1.96 -18.63
C ILE A 84 -11.92 2.67 -18.67
N SER A 85 -11.77 3.72 -19.47
CA SER A 85 -10.52 4.49 -19.52
C SER A 85 -10.25 5.24 -18.22
N SER A 86 -11.27 5.86 -17.62
CA SER A 86 -11.15 6.53 -16.30
C SER A 86 -10.76 5.53 -15.23
N SER A 87 -11.49 4.41 -15.13
CA SER A 87 -11.24 3.36 -14.15
C SER A 87 -9.84 2.77 -14.26
N VAL A 88 -9.27 2.65 -15.46
CA VAL A 88 -7.87 2.22 -15.66
C VAL A 88 -6.88 3.19 -15.04
N GLU A 89 -7.06 4.50 -15.23
CA GLU A 89 -6.13 5.50 -14.69
C GLU A 89 -6.31 5.70 -13.17
N GLU A 90 -7.54 5.63 -12.68
CA GLU A 90 -7.85 5.67 -11.25
C GLU A 90 -7.25 4.45 -10.52
N LEU A 91 -7.39 3.24 -11.08
CA LEU A 91 -6.84 2.02 -10.49
C LEU A 91 -5.30 2.04 -10.48
N ARG A 92 -4.67 2.57 -11.53
CA ARG A 92 -3.21 2.78 -11.55
C ARG A 92 -2.76 3.73 -10.44
N THR A 93 -3.54 4.77 -10.18
CA THR A 93 -3.27 5.68 -9.07
C THR A 93 -3.34 4.94 -7.74
N GLN A 94 -4.37 4.13 -7.50
CA GLN A 94 -4.49 3.35 -6.26
C GLN A 94 -3.35 2.34 -6.08
N LEU A 95 -2.89 1.69 -7.15
CA LEU A 95 -1.72 0.80 -7.11
C LEU A 95 -0.43 1.55 -6.75
N LYS A 96 -0.26 2.79 -7.22
CA LYS A 96 0.88 3.64 -6.86
C LYS A 96 0.82 4.12 -5.40
N GLU A 97 -0.37 4.48 -4.93
CA GLU A 97 -0.58 4.84 -3.52
C GLU A 97 -0.27 3.64 -2.60
N ASN A 98 -0.68 2.43 -3.00
CA ASN A 98 -0.31 1.21 -2.29
C ASN A 98 1.21 0.99 -2.27
N GLU A 99 1.91 1.22 -3.38
CA GLU A 99 3.38 1.13 -3.41
C GLU A 99 4.04 2.19 -2.49
N ALA A 100 3.53 3.42 -2.48
CA ALA A 100 3.99 4.49 -1.59
C ALA A 100 3.76 4.12 -0.12
N TYR A 101 2.60 3.53 0.20
CA TYR A 101 2.28 3.00 1.52
C TYR A 101 3.27 1.91 1.96
N VAL A 102 3.59 0.94 1.09
CA VAL A 102 4.57 -0.11 1.39
C VAL A 102 5.96 0.49 1.65
N ARG A 103 6.40 1.43 0.82
CA ARG A 103 7.70 2.10 1.02
C ARG A 103 7.75 2.87 2.33
N LEU A 104 6.64 3.48 2.74
CA LEU A 104 6.51 4.15 4.03
C LEU A 104 6.65 3.16 5.19
N LEU A 105 5.95 2.02 5.13
CA LEU A 105 6.08 0.97 6.15
C LEU A 105 7.52 0.46 6.29
N ILE A 106 8.20 0.21 5.16
CA ILE A 106 9.63 -0.19 5.15
C ILE A 106 10.50 0.92 5.76
N GLY A 107 10.23 2.18 5.43
CA GLY A 107 10.92 3.32 6.00
C GLY A 107 10.74 3.43 7.51
N MET A 108 9.52 3.22 8.01
CA MET A 108 9.20 3.21 9.45
C MET A 108 9.94 2.07 10.17
N ASP A 109 9.97 0.87 9.60
CA ASP A 109 10.71 -0.26 10.18
C ASP A 109 12.22 0.02 10.24
N ALA A 110 12.79 0.57 9.17
CA ALA A 110 14.21 0.95 9.13
C ALA A 110 14.56 2.03 10.16
N VAL A 111 13.69 3.05 10.32
CA VAL A 111 13.87 4.10 11.34
C VAL A 111 13.74 3.52 12.75
N SER A 112 12.74 2.69 13.00
CA SER A 112 12.54 2.01 14.29
C SER A 112 13.78 1.19 14.69
N ARG A 113 14.31 0.38 13.77
CA ARG A 113 15.53 -0.39 13.97
C ARG A 113 16.72 0.51 14.28
N ARG A 114 16.88 1.63 13.56
CA ARG A 114 17.98 2.58 13.78
C ARG A 114 17.91 3.23 15.16
N VAL A 115 16.72 3.64 15.59
CA VAL A 115 16.49 4.21 16.93
C VAL A 115 16.76 3.17 18.02
N GLY A 116 16.33 1.93 17.83
CA GLY A 116 16.64 0.82 18.73
C GLY A 116 18.14 0.60 18.92
N VAL A 117 18.90 0.52 17.82
CA VAL A 117 20.37 0.36 17.86
C VAL A 117 21.04 1.55 18.56
N MET A 118 20.60 2.77 18.27
CA MET A 118 21.14 3.97 18.88
C MET A 118 20.88 4.01 20.40
N ASN A 119 19.67 3.66 20.84
CA ASN A 119 19.31 3.61 22.26
C ASN A 119 20.11 2.56 23.03
N VAL A 120 20.30 1.36 22.47
CA VAL A 120 21.12 0.31 23.08
C VAL A 120 22.58 0.77 23.22
N SER A 121 23.11 1.44 22.20
CA SER A 121 24.48 1.96 22.22
C SER A 121 24.66 3.06 23.28
N LEU A 122 23.67 3.95 23.43
CA LEU A 122 23.66 5.01 24.43
C LEU A 122 23.59 4.45 25.87
N LEU A 123 22.76 3.43 26.08
CA LEU A 123 22.67 2.71 27.36
C LEU A 123 23.99 2.00 27.71
N GLY A 124 24.65 1.40 26.73
CA GLY A 124 25.97 0.79 26.93
C GLY A 124 27.03 1.82 27.35
N LEU A 125 27.09 2.96 26.66
CA LEU A 125 28.04 4.02 26.99
C LEU A 125 27.79 4.64 28.37
N THR A 126 26.53 4.85 28.74
CA THR A 126 26.16 5.37 30.07
C THR A 126 26.50 4.38 31.18
N ALA A 127 26.26 3.09 31.00
CA ALA A 127 26.65 2.06 31.96
C ALA A 127 28.18 1.99 32.17
N VAL A 128 28.95 2.10 31.09
CA VAL A 128 30.42 2.13 31.16
C VAL A 128 30.91 3.37 31.92
N MET A 129 30.34 4.55 31.65
CA MET A 129 30.69 5.78 32.36
C MET A 129 30.41 5.67 33.86
N ILE A 130 29.27 5.08 34.26
CA ILE A 130 28.94 4.86 35.68
C ILE A 130 29.94 3.92 36.35
N LEU A 131 30.35 2.84 35.67
CA LEU A 131 31.36 1.91 36.18
C LEU A 131 32.73 2.58 36.35
N ILE A 132 33.14 3.41 35.38
CA ILE A 132 34.42 4.15 35.47
C ILE A 132 34.37 5.14 36.63
N ILE A 133 33.29 5.91 36.78
CA ILE A 133 33.13 6.88 37.87
C ILE A 133 33.06 6.17 39.23
N GLY A 134 32.29 5.08 39.34
CA GLY A 134 32.22 4.29 40.57
C GLY A 134 33.57 3.68 40.96
N GLY A 135 34.31 3.17 39.97
CA GLY A 135 35.66 2.62 40.16
C GLY A 135 36.69 3.66 40.58
N THR A 136 36.67 4.85 39.98
CA THR A 136 37.59 5.95 40.37
C THR A 136 37.28 6.50 41.76
N VAL A 137 36.00 6.59 42.14
CA VAL A 137 35.60 6.99 43.50
C VAL A 137 36.04 5.95 44.53
N LEU A 138 35.83 4.65 44.28
CA LEU A 138 36.30 3.57 45.16
C LEU A 138 37.82 3.54 45.30
N ALA A 139 38.56 3.78 44.21
CA ALA A 139 40.02 3.85 44.23
C ALA A 139 40.56 5.03 45.06
N HIS A 140 39.82 6.14 45.14
CA HIS A 140 40.19 7.29 45.96
C HIS A 140 39.80 7.20 47.44
N VAL A 141 38.84 6.33 47.81
CA VAL A 141 38.44 6.11 49.22
C VAL A 141 39.39 5.14 49.94
N TRP A 142 40.17 4.37 49.19
CA TRP A 142 41.14 3.37 49.71
C TRP A 142 42.60 3.86 49.75
N PHE A 143 42.85 5.14 49.43
CA PHE A 143 44.12 5.84 49.62
C PHE A 143 44.00 6.86 50.75
#